data_AF-A0A7W1TPE8-F1
#
_entry.id   AF-A0A7W1TPE8-F1
#
_cell.length_a   1.000
_cell.length_b   1.000
_cell.length_c   1.000
_cell.angle_alpha   90.00
_cell.angle_beta   90.00
_cell.angle_gamma   90.00
#
_symmetry.space_group_name_H-M   'P 1'
#
loop_
_entity.id
_entity.type
_entity.pdbx_description
1 polymer ?
#
loop_
_entity_poly.entity_id
_entity_poly.type
_entity_poly.pdbx_seq_one_letter_code
_entity_poly.pdbx_strand_id
1 'polypeptide(L)'
;MVSQLVDLSTGNTIITTEITIVEVISAFNRRVREATLTQEDYELVRADFDALCGSEYRFVSTALPVLERARDLLEQHPLRAYDAVQLATGLIANDTLLGAGLPALTFLSADTRLLNVAITEGLVTDNPNVYP
;
A
#
# COMPACT_ATOMS: atom_id res chain seq x y z
N MET A 1 2.08 11.14 -13.10
CA MET A 1 3.45 10.87 -12.61
C MET A 1 3.50 9.99 -11.36
N VAL A 2 2.42 9.88 -10.57
CA VAL A 2 2.13 8.64 -9.81
C VAL A 2 2.19 7.45 -10.76
N SER A 3 1.58 7.62 -11.94
CA SER A 3 1.73 6.73 -13.09
C SER A 3 3.17 6.45 -13.55
N GLN A 4 4.19 7.23 -13.15
CA GLN A 4 5.62 7.00 -13.43
C GLN A 4 6.31 6.19 -12.31
N LEU A 5 5.95 6.41 -11.04
CA LEU A 5 6.47 5.63 -9.91
C LEU A 5 5.93 4.19 -9.91
N VAL A 6 4.68 4.05 -10.37
CA VAL A 6 3.98 2.78 -10.54
C VAL A 6 4.02 2.32 -12.02
N ASP A 7 4.80 2.99 -12.90
CA ASP A 7 4.97 2.57 -14.29
C ASP A 7 5.89 1.36 -14.37
N LEU A 8 5.39 0.26 -14.92
CA LEU A 8 6.19 -0.94 -15.18
C LEU A 8 7.42 -0.67 -16.04
N SER A 9 7.41 0.36 -16.89
CA SER A 9 8.56 0.70 -17.73
C SER A 9 9.78 1.20 -16.95
N THR A 10 9.61 1.56 -15.67
CA THR A 10 10.71 1.94 -14.78
C THR A 10 11.41 0.76 -14.11
N GLY A 11 10.81 -0.44 -14.13
CA GLY A 11 11.36 -1.65 -13.49
C GLY A 11 11.17 -1.71 -11.97
N ASN A 12 10.35 -0.83 -11.40
CA ASN A 12 10.04 -0.84 -9.96
C ASN A 12 9.19 -2.05 -9.58
N THR A 13 9.47 -2.66 -8.43
CA THR A 13 8.62 -3.70 -7.83
C THR A 13 7.70 -3.05 -6.80
N ILE A 14 6.39 -3.25 -6.96
CA ILE A 14 5.39 -2.70 -6.04
C ILE A 14 5.03 -3.77 -5.03
N ILE A 15 5.32 -3.49 -3.76
CA ILE A 15 5.01 -4.38 -2.64
C ILE A 15 3.85 -3.79 -1.86
N THR A 16 2.86 -4.62 -1.53
CA THR A 16 1.74 -4.22 -0.67
C THR A 16 1.26 -5.42 0.17
N THR A 17 0.33 -5.19 1.10
CA THR A 17 -0.28 -6.26 1.89
C THR A 17 -1.54 -6.82 1.22
N GLU A 18 -1.88 -8.08 1.51
CA GLU A 18 -3.08 -8.76 0.96
C GLU A 18 -4.38 -8.01 1.27
N ILE A 19 -4.44 -7.27 2.39
CA ILE A 19 -5.65 -6.50 2.76
C ILE A 19 -6.01 -5.41 1.76
N THR A 20 -5.04 -4.96 0.94
CA THR A 20 -5.23 -3.98 -0.13
C THR A 20 -6.36 -4.40 -1.09
N ILE A 21 -6.49 -5.70 -1.36
CA ILE A 21 -7.55 -6.22 -2.23
C ILE A 21 -8.92 -5.86 -1.63
N VAL A 22 -9.09 -6.10 -0.33
CA VAL A 22 -10.35 -5.81 0.38
C VAL A 22 -10.59 -4.30 0.45
N GLU A 23 -9.55 -3.50 0.68
CA GLU A 23 -9.65 -2.04 0.75
C GLU A 23 -10.10 -1.43 -0.58
N VAL A 24 -9.49 -1.84 -1.69
CA VAL A 24 -9.82 -1.34 -3.04
C VAL A 24 -11.24 -1.74 -3.44
N ILE A 25 -11.61 -3.02 -3.27
CA ILE A 25 -12.96 -3.49 -3.59
C ILE A 25 -14.01 -2.78 -2.73
N SER A 26 -13.73 -2.57 -1.44
CA SER A 26 -14.61 -1.79 -0.55
C SER A 26 -14.78 -0.34 -1.01
N ALA A 27 -13.69 0.31 -1.43
CA ALA A 27 -13.71 1.68 -1.94
C ALA A 27 -14.51 1.80 -3.25
N PHE A 28 -14.35 0.87 -4.18
CA PHE A 28 -15.14 0.82 -5.40
C PHE A 28 -16.62 0.61 -5.10
N ASN A 29 -16.98 -0.36 -4.26
CA ASN A 29 -18.37 -0.61 -3.89
C ASN A 29 -19.00 0.57 -3.14
N ARG A 30 -18.22 1.32 -2.34
CA ARG A 30 -18.69 2.60 -1.77
C ARG A 30 -19.08 3.59 -2.86
N ARG A 31 -18.23 3.79 -3.87
CA ARG A 31 -18.51 4.71 -4.98
C ARG A 31 -19.74 4.30 -5.78
N VAL A 32 -19.98 3.00 -5.97
CA VAL A 32 -21.21 2.48 -6.59
C VAL A 32 -22.45 2.86 -5.77
N ARG A 33 -22.45 2.61 -4.45
CA ARG A 33 -23.58 3.00 -3.58
C ARG A 33 -23.83 4.51 -3.54
N GLU A 34 -22.76 5.30 -3.65
CA GLU A 34 -22.81 6.76 -3.68
C GLU A 34 -23.11 7.32 -5.09
N ALA A 35 -23.35 6.44 -6.08
CA ALA A 35 -23.61 6.79 -7.48
C ALA A 35 -22.51 7.66 -8.13
N THR A 36 -21.27 7.56 -7.63
CA THR A 36 -20.07 8.22 -8.20
C THR A 36 -19.25 7.30 -9.10
N LEU A 37 -19.64 6.02 -9.20
CA LEU A 37 -19.13 5.02 -10.11
C LEU A 37 -20.31 4.18 -10.60
N THR A 38 -20.45 3.97 -11.91
CA THR A 38 -21.52 3.11 -12.43
C THR A 38 -21.20 1.64 -12.20
N GLN A 39 -22.21 0.76 -12.29
CA GLN A 39 -22.00 -0.69 -12.18
C GLN A 39 -21.13 -1.22 -13.34
N GLU A 40 -21.30 -0.68 -14.54
CA GLU A 40 -20.50 -1.04 -15.71
C GLU A 40 -19.03 -0.61 -15.53
N ASP A 41 -18.79 0.64 -15.10
CA ASP A 41 -17.44 1.12 -14.81
C ASP A 41 -16.78 0.32 -13.68
N TYR A 42 -17.55 -0.09 -12.67
CA TYR A 42 -17.07 -0.96 -11.59
C TYR A 42 -16.51 -2.28 -12.12
N GLU A 43 -17.22 -2.93 -13.05
CA GLU A 43 -16.78 -4.19 -13.63
C GLU A 43 -15.46 -4.03 -14.40
N LEU A 44 -15.32 -2.91 -15.13
CA LEU A 44 -14.08 -2.56 -15.84
C LEU A 44 -12.92 -2.33 -14.87
N VAL A 45 -13.06 -1.41 -13.92
CA VAL A 45 -11.95 -1.07 -12.99
C VAL A 45 -11.60 -2.21 -12.05
N ARG A 46 -12.56 -3.08 -11.72
CA ARG A 46 -12.30 -4.30 -10.98
C ARG A 46 -11.46 -5.27 -11.81
N ALA A 47 -11.81 -5.50 -13.08
CA ALA A 47 -11.05 -6.40 -13.95
C ALA A 47 -9.61 -5.89 -14.14
N ASP A 48 -9.42 -4.58 -14.31
CA ASP A 48 -8.10 -3.95 -14.38
C ASP A 48 -7.32 -4.17 -13.08
N PHE A 49 -7.96 -3.96 -11.92
CA PHE A 49 -7.33 -4.18 -10.62
C PHE A 49 -6.95 -5.65 -10.39
N ASP A 50 -7.81 -6.60 -10.77
CA ASP A 50 -7.53 -8.03 -10.68
C ASP A 50 -6.32 -8.40 -11.55
N ALA A 51 -6.18 -7.79 -12.73
CA ALA A 51 -5.00 -7.96 -13.58
C ALA A 51 -3.72 -7.42 -12.90
N LEU A 52 -3.75 -6.21 -12.33
CA LEU A 52 -2.63 -5.62 -11.58
C LEU A 52 -2.18 -6.51 -10.41
N CYS A 53 -3.15 -7.10 -9.69
CA CYS A 53 -2.87 -8.03 -8.59
C CYS A 53 -2.16 -9.29 -9.09
N GLY A 54 -2.50 -9.78 -10.29
CA GLY A 54 -1.92 -11.00 -10.86
C GLY A 54 -0.53 -10.83 -11.49
N SER A 55 -0.17 -9.62 -11.94
CA SER A 55 1.08 -9.38 -12.68
C SER A 55 2.05 -8.43 -11.97
N GLU A 56 1.55 -7.33 -11.41
CA GLU A 56 2.40 -6.19 -11.01
C GLU A 56 2.67 -6.15 -9.51
N TYR A 57 1.67 -6.42 -8.69
CA TYR A 57 1.82 -6.36 -7.24
C TYR A 57 2.51 -7.60 -6.68
N ARG A 58 3.31 -7.37 -5.64
CA ARG A 58 3.88 -8.42 -4.79
C ARG A 58 3.24 -8.30 -3.41
N PHE A 59 2.49 -9.32 -3.04
CA PHE A 59 1.77 -9.33 -1.78
C PHE A 59 2.64 -9.91 -0.66
N VAL A 60 2.71 -9.17 0.44
CA VAL A 60 3.16 -9.70 1.73
C VAL A 60 1.94 -10.27 2.45
N SER A 61 2.05 -11.51 2.92
CA SER A 61 0.95 -12.15 3.63
C SER A 61 0.64 -11.44 4.94
N THR A 62 -0.65 -11.31 5.27
CA THR A 62 -1.10 -10.75 6.55
C THR A 62 -0.98 -11.80 7.66
N ALA A 63 0.25 -12.28 7.88
CA ALA A 63 0.58 -13.29 8.87
C ALA A 63 0.81 -12.67 10.26
N LEU A 64 0.91 -13.51 11.28
CA LEU A 64 1.09 -13.08 12.68
C LEU A 64 2.21 -12.04 12.88
N PRO A 65 3.41 -12.15 12.25
CA PRO A 65 4.46 -11.14 12.42
C PRO A 65 4.05 -9.73 11.95
N VAL A 66 3.24 -9.63 10.89
CA VAL A 66 2.70 -8.34 10.41
C VAL A 66 1.71 -7.79 11.43
N LEU A 67 0.83 -8.64 11.97
CA LEU A 67 -0.17 -8.23 12.95
C LEU A 67 0.44 -7.81 14.29
N GLU A 68 1.48 -8.50 14.76
CA GLU A 68 2.22 -8.14 15.97
C GLU A 68 2.91 -6.79 15.81
N ARG A 69 3.62 -6.58 14.69
CA ARG A 69 4.24 -5.28 14.42
C ARG A 69 3.23 -4.16 14.24
N ALA A 70 2.08 -4.44 13.61
CA ALA A 70 0.99 -3.47 13.49
C ALA A 70 0.39 -3.10 14.85
N ARG A 71 0.24 -4.07 15.77
CA ARG A 71 -0.17 -3.79 17.16
C ARG A 71 0.82 -2.86 17.83
N ASP A 72 2.11 -3.16 17.75
CA ASP A 72 3.16 -2.35 18.40
C ASP A 72 3.17 -0.91 17.85
N LEU A 73 2.95 -0.74 16.54
CA LEU A 73 2.78 0.58 15.92
C LEU A 73 1.55 1.33 16.44
N LEU A 74 0.43 0.64 16.69
CA LEU A 74 -0.80 1.26 17.24
C LEU A 74 -0.63 1.68 18.70
N GLU A 75 0.20 0.99 19.47
CA GLU A 75 0.51 1.36 20.85
C GLU A 75 1.41 2.60 20.93
N GLN A 76 2.23 2.83 19.89
CA GLN A 76 3.19 3.93 19.85
C GLN A 76 2.68 5.16 19.09
N HIS A 77 1.80 4.98 18.11
CA HIS A 77 1.37 6.02 17.18
C HIS A 77 -0.14 6.06 17.00
N PRO A 78 -0.73 7.25 16.76
CA PRO A 78 -2.17 7.40 16.50
C PRO A 78 -2.52 6.99 15.05
N LEU A 79 -2.38 5.70 14.75
CA LEU A 79 -2.70 5.09 13.45
C LEU A 79 -4.09 4.45 13.44
N ARG A 80 -4.68 4.33 12.25
CA ARG A 80 -5.83 3.43 12.03
C ARG A 80 -5.32 2.01 11.86
N ALA A 81 -6.14 1.02 12.18
CA ALA A 81 -5.73 -0.39 12.11
C ALA A 81 -5.12 -0.78 10.75
N TYR A 82 -5.76 -0.42 9.64
CA TYR A 82 -5.24 -0.76 8.32
C TYR A 82 -4.00 0.06 7.92
N ASP A 83 -3.90 1.33 8.33
CA ASP A 83 -2.68 2.12 8.16
C ASP A 83 -1.49 1.45 8.87
N ALA A 84 -1.71 0.93 10.09
CA ALA A 84 -0.69 0.23 10.86
C ALA A 84 -0.30 -1.11 10.22
N VAL A 85 -1.25 -1.85 9.64
CA VAL A 85 -0.96 -3.08 8.88
C VAL A 85 -0.12 -2.77 7.64
N GLN A 86 -0.49 -1.74 6.87
CA GLN A 86 0.25 -1.33 5.68
C GLN A 86 1.68 -0.88 6.04
N LEU A 87 1.85 -0.09 7.11
CA LEU A 87 3.17 0.33 7.58
C LEU A 87 4.00 -0.83 8.11
N ALA A 88 3.41 -1.74 8.90
CA ALA A 88 4.08 -2.95 9.38
C ALA A 88 4.58 -3.82 8.21
N THR A 89 3.75 -3.99 7.18
CA THR A 89 4.13 -4.67 5.93
C THR A 89 5.33 -3.98 5.27
N GLY A 90 5.29 -2.65 5.13
CA GLY A 90 6.41 -1.87 4.58
C GLY A 90 7.70 -2.07 5.38
N LEU A 91 7.65 -1.98 6.71
CA LEU A 91 8.82 -2.18 7.56
C LEU A 91 9.41 -3.59 7.42
N ILE A 92 8.58 -4.63 7.44
CA ILE A 92 9.04 -6.03 7.29
C ILE A 92 9.64 -6.27 5.90
N ALA A 93 9.03 -5.74 4.85
CA ALA A 93 9.56 -5.83 3.50
C ALA A 93 10.93 -5.12 3.40
N ASN A 94 11.06 -3.93 4.00
CA ASN A 94 12.30 -3.18 4.02
C ASN A 94 13.42 -3.95 4.74
N ASP A 95 13.12 -4.49 5.93
CA ASP A 95 14.08 -5.28 6.71
C ASP A 95 14.56 -6.51 5.92
N THR A 96 13.65 -7.16 5.18
CA THR A 96 13.97 -8.30 4.33
C THR A 96 14.86 -7.91 3.15
N LEU A 97 14.58 -6.79 2.47
CA LEU A 97 15.39 -6.28 1.37
C LEU A 97 16.81 -5.92 1.85
N LEU A 98 16.91 -5.16 2.94
CA LEU A 98 18.20 -4.76 3.51
C LEU A 98 19.01 -5.97 4.00
N GLY A 99 18.35 -6.95 4.64
CA GLY A 99 18.99 -8.20 5.06
C GLY A 99 19.54 -9.03 3.89
N ALA A 100 18.96 -8.88 2.69
CA ALA A 100 19.44 -9.50 1.46
C ALA A 100 20.49 -8.65 0.70
N GLY A 101 20.88 -7.48 1.23
CA GLY A 101 21.81 -6.56 0.58
C GLY A 101 21.20 -5.81 -0.62
N LEU A 102 19.87 -5.77 -0.69
CA LEU A 102 19.13 -5.01 -1.71
C LEU A 102 18.87 -3.56 -1.23
N PRO A 103 18.57 -2.63 -2.16
CA PRO A 103 18.20 -1.27 -1.79
C PRO A 103 16.99 -1.20 -0.85
N ALA A 104 16.97 -0.19 0.02
CA ALA A 104 15.82 0.13 0.85
C ALA A 104 14.60 0.44 -0.01
N LEU A 105 13.40 0.11 0.48
CA LEU A 105 12.17 0.52 -0.20
C LEU A 105 11.84 1.99 0.07
N THR A 106 11.01 2.55 -0.80
CA THR A 106 10.34 3.83 -0.57
C THR A 106 8.88 3.56 -0.21
N PHE A 107 8.45 4.03 0.96
CA PHE A 107 7.09 3.89 1.42
C PHE A 107 6.23 5.02 0.84
N LEU A 108 5.33 4.64 -0.07
CA LEU A 108 4.49 5.57 -0.84
C LEU A 108 3.10 5.67 -0.22
N SER A 109 2.65 6.88 0.11
CA SER A 109 1.26 7.12 0.57
C SER A 109 0.80 8.54 0.33
N ALA A 110 -0.48 8.69 -0.03
CA ALA A 110 -1.14 9.98 -0.13
C ALA A 110 -1.49 10.60 1.24
N ASP A 111 -1.46 9.81 2.33
CA ASP A 111 -1.74 10.29 3.70
C ASP A 111 -0.45 10.78 4.38
N THR A 112 -0.32 12.10 4.51
CA THR A 112 0.85 12.73 5.15
C THR A 112 1.03 12.34 6.62
N ARG A 113 -0.06 12.05 7.36
CA ARG A 113 0.06 11.58 8.74
C ARG A 113 0.71 10.21 8.79
N LEU A 114 0.32 9.31 7.88
CA LEU A 114 0.93 7.99 7.77
C LEU A 114 2.41 8.10 7.35
N LEU A 115 2.73 8.97 6.38
CA LEU A 115 4.12 9.21 5.98
C LEU A 115 5.00 9.72 7.13
N ASN A 116 4.48 10.64 7.97
CA ASN A 116 5.24 11.15 9.11
C ASN A 116 5.57 10.04 10.13
N VAL A 117 4.64 9.10 10.35
CA VAL A 117 4.91 7.95 11.21
C VAL A 117 5.92 7.02 10.52
N ALA A 118 5.79 6.75 9.22
CA ALA A 118 6.75 5.95 8.48
C ALA A 118 8.19 6.51 8.53
N ILE A 119 8.35 7.83 8.44
CA ILE A 119 9.65 8.51 8.63
C ILE A 119 10.18 8.29 10.04
N THR A 120 9.32 8.39 11.06
CA THR A 120 9.69 8.17 12.46
C THR A 120 10.16 6.72 12.69
N GLU A 121 9.55 5.76 11.99
CA GLU A 121 9.94 4.35 11.97
C GLU A 121 11.14 4.04 11.06
N GLY A 122 11.75 5.07 10.45
CA GLY A 122 13.01 4.95 9.70
C GLY A 122 12.86 4.60 8.22
N LEU A 123 11.66 4.67 7.64
CA LEU A 123 11.46 4.47 6.21
C LEU A 123 11.72 5.75 5.41
N VAL A 124 12.31 5.57 4.22
CA VAL A 124 12.25 6.59 3.16
C VAL A 124 10.82 6.65 2.66
N THR A 125 10.28 7.85 2.47
CA THR A 125 8.89 8.05 2.05
C THR A 125 8.77 8.92 0.81
N ASP A 126 7.65 8.75 0.11
CA ASP A 126 7.25 9.64 -0.97
C ASP A 126 5.73 9.90 -0.94
N ASN A 127 5.32 11.09 -1.36
CA ASN A 127 3.91 11.48 -1.41
C ASN A 127 3.47 11.65 -2.87
N PRO A 128 2.63 10.76 -3.42
CA PRO A 128 2.21 10.82 -4.81
C PRO A 128 1.45 12.11 -5.16
N ASN A 129 0.85 12.80 -4.18
CA ASN A 129 0.07 14.02 -4.42
C ASN A 129 0.92 15.27 -4.68
N VAL A 130 2.24 15.23 -4.47
CA VAL A 130 3.13 16.39 -4.75
C VAL A 130 3.53 16.46 -6.21
N TYR A 131 3.05 15.51 -7.02
CA TYR A 131 3.33 15.36 -8.43
C TYR A 131 2.07 15.61 -9.26
N PRO A 132 2.18 16.27 -10.45
CA PRO A 132 1.07 16.45 -11.38
C PRO A 132 0.53 15.16 -11.99
#